data_AF-A0A098B214-F1
#
_entry.id   AF-A0A098B214-F1
#
_cell.length_a   1.000
_cell.length_b   1.000
_cell.length_c   1.000
_cell.angle_alpha   90.00
_cell.angle_beta   90.00
_cell.angle_gamma   90.00
#
_symmetry.space_group_name_H-M   'P 1'
#
loop_
_entity.id
_entity.type
_entity.pdbx_description
1 polymer ?
#
loop_
_entity_poly.entity_id
_entity_poly.type
_entity_poly.pdbx_seq_one_letter_code
_entity_poly.pdbx_strand_id
1 'polypeptide(L)'
;MNSGEILFVKSVKDGIPNRDPLNDSDARRLFPEEDGRISLSDVSIKRDVRDFVIALEQDGGKDQKNHIFVQEKVNDKGKLLGRGSLAEGIAKSVGKEKKAKEDMKSVLIEHCFDVRTFGIVYSVKPKFNLTGPVQFGWAHSLHPVDTQYVQGTVVMPSMDSTADGEGKTQGTIWTSYTVPFAVFAMPAVINAKAAEHSGMTAEDQELLLRALWQGTQHRQARGRGQQQPLILIHIEYSDPFYRIGYLEDLITMSPDTTAWKAAGKLPSSLQDIAFDLTRLLAAVAEKQDKIAQCRIWAHPGVTISGDIAPWLQPLW
;
A
#
# COMPACT_ATOMS: atom_id res chain seq x y z
N MET A 1 -6.90 -19.18 10.38
CA MET A 1 -6.17 -17.89 10.37
C MET A 1 -6.67 -17.11 11.57
N ASN A 2 -5.77 -16.42 12.26
CA ASN A 2 -6.10 -15.65 13.44
C ASN A 2 -6.51 -14.21 13.06
N SER A 3 -7.18 -13.50 13.97
CA SER A 3 -7.32 -12.06 13.82
C SER A 3 -5.96 -11.41 14.08
N GLY A 4 -5.67 -10.30 13.43
CA GLY A 4 -4.38 -9.65 13.59
C GLY A 4 -4.37 -8.17 13.27
N GLU A 5 -3.29 -7.53 13.64
CA GLU A 5 -2.99 -6.14 13.32
C GLU A 5 -1.66 -6.05 12.57
N ILE A 6 -1.62 -5.17 11.58
CA ILE A 6 -0.43 -4.84 10.82
C ILE A 6 -0.09 -3.38 11.08
N LEU A 7 1.18 -3.08 11.29
CA LEU A 7 1.72 -1.73 11.17
C LEU A 7 2.79 -1.74 10.08
N PHE A 8 2.52 -1.04 8.98
CA PHE A 8 3.45 -0.94 7.86
C PHE A 8 4.01 0.48 7.75
N VAL A 9 5.32 0.60 7.97
CA VAL A 9 6.07 1.84 7.89
C VAL A 9 6.88 1.86 6.60
N LYS A 10 6.72 2.90 5.79
CA LYS A 10 7.49 3.11 4.56
C LYS A 10 7.93 4.55 4.39
N SER A 11 9.09 4.77 3.77
CA SER A 11 9.52 6.09 3.34
C SER A 11 9.30 6.32 1.86
N VAL A 12 9.21 7.60 1.49
CA VAL A 12 9.36 8.08 0.13
C VAL A 12 10.45 9.14 0.10
N LYS A 13 11.24 9.14 -0.97
CA LYS A 13 12.23 10.17 -1.27
C LYS A 13 11.99 10.73 -2.68
N ASP A 14 12.08 12.05 -2.80
CA ASP A 14 11.99 12.78 -4.08
C ASP A 14 10.72 12.46 -4.90
N GLY A 15 9.56 12.39 -4.25
CA GLY A 15 8.28 12.27 -4.95
C GLY A 15 7.06 12.06 -4.07
N ILE A 16 5.88 11.99 -4.69
CA ILE A 16 4.59 11.94 -3.98
C ILE A 16 3.88 10.61 -4.27
N PRO A 17 3.77 9.70 -3.29
CA PRO A 17 3.24 8.35 -3.53
C PRO A 17 1.72 8.32 -3.68
N ASN A 18 1.00 9.37 -3.26
CA ASN A 18 -0.44 9.53 -3.42
C ASN A 18 -0.79 11.00 -3.57
N ARG A 19 -0.98 11.43 -4.81
CA ARG A 19 -1.33 12.80 -5.18
C ARG A 19 -2.81 13.06 -4.93
N ASP A 20 -3.16 14.30 -4.63
CA ASP A 20 -4.53 14.75 -4.50
C ASP A 20 -5.05 15.33 -5.83
N PRO A 21 -5.93 14.62 -6.56
CA PRO A 21 -6.47 15.12 -7.82
C PRO A 21 -7.26 16.42 -7.69
N LEU A 22 -7.76 16.74 -6.49
CA LEU A 22 -8.54 17.94 -6.23
C LEU A 22 -7.67 19.16 -5.90
N ASN A 23 -6.39 18.95 -5.58
CA ASN A 23 -5.47 20.02 -5.16
C ASN A 23 -4.19 20.00 -6.02
N ASP A 24 -4.36 20.21 -7.33
CA ASP A 24 -3.27 20.29 -8.33
C ASP A 24 -2.25 19.14 -8.26
N SER A 25 -2.72 17.96 -7.85
CA SER A 25 -1.87 16.78 -7.66
C SER A 25 -0.72 16.95 -6.66
N ASP A 26 -0.88 17.84 -5.68
CA ASP A 26 0.00 17.98 -4.50
C ASP A 26 -0.19 16.80 -3.52
N ALA A 27 0.60 16.76 -2.45
CA ALA A 27 0.46 15.79 -1.38
C ALA A 27 -0.89 15.99 -0.65
N ARG A 28 -1.61 14.89 -0.43
CA ARG A 28 -2.89 14.94 0.28
C ARG A 28 -2.67 15.27 1.75
N ARG A 29 -3.43 16.24 2.29
CA ARG A 29 -3.40 16.65 3.70
C ARG A 29 -4.80 16.51 4.28
N LEU A 30 -4.92 15.72 5.34
CA LEU A 30 -6.18 15.57 6.09
C LEU A 30 -6.19 16.37 7.39
N PHE A 31 -5.01 16.71 7.90
CA PHE A 31 -4.85 17.52 9.10
C PHE A 31 -4.77 19.01 8.74
N PRO A 32 -5.04 19.91 9.70
CA PRO A 32 -4.82 21.34 9.52
C PRO A 32 -3.37 21.64 9.11
N GLU A 33 -3.17 22.79 8.45
CA GLU A 33 -1.85 23.21 7.96
C GLU A 33 -0.79 23.29 9.07
N GLU A 34 -1.20 23.66 10.29
CA GLU A 34 -0.34 23.73 11.48
C GLU A 34 0.27 22.38 11.90
N ASP A 35 -0.45 21.28 11.64
CA ASP A 35 0.02 19.91 11.91
C ASP A 35 1.09 19.49 10.88
N GLY A 36 0.89 19.89 9.62
CA GLY A 36 1.87 19.72 8.55
C GLY A 36 2.08 18.28 8.08
N ARG A 37 1.39 17.27 8.64
CA ARG A 37 1.45 15.89 8.15
C ARG A 37 0.71 15.71 6.84
N ILE A 38 1.21 14.78 6.04
CA ILE A 38 0.61 14.35 4.77
C ILE A 38 0.04 12.93 4.91
N SER A 39 -0.91 12.58 4.05
CA SER A 39 -1.71 11.37 4.16
C SER A 39 -1.67 10.51 2.89
N LEU A 40 -1.63 9.20 3.07
CA LEU A 40 -1.68 8.19 2.03
C LEU A 40 -2.97 7.38 2.20
N SER A 41 -3.80 7.30 1.16
CA SER A 41 -5.01 6.48 1.22
C SER A 41 -4.69 4.99 1.13
N ASP A 42 -5.52 4.19 1.80
CA ASP A 42 -5.52 2.73 1.75
C ASP A 42 -5.55 2.16 0.32
N VAL A 43 -6.27 2.80 -0.60
CA VAL A 43 -6.34 2.37 -2.01
C VAL A 43 -4.96 2.38 -2.69
N SER A 44 -4.05 3.28 -2.28
CA SER A 44 -2.71 3.36 -2.87
C SER A 44 -1.89 2.12 -2.52
N ILE A 45 -1.91 1.68 -1.26
CA ILE A 45 -1.18 0.47 -0.84
C ILE A 45 -1.82 -0.80 -1.40
N LYS A 46 -3.16 -0.86 -1.45
CA LYS A 46 -3.87 -1.98 -2.06
C LYS A 46 -3.49 -2.13 -3.53
N ARG A 47 -3.22 -1.02 -4.24
CA ARG A 47 -2.69 -1.05 -5.60
C ARG A 47 -1.24 -1.51 -5.66
N ASP A 48 -0.38 -1.06 -4.74
CA ASP A 48 1.01 -1.56 -4.64
C ASP A 48 1.03 -3.10 -4.49
N VAL A 49 0.18 -3.64 -3.61
CA VAL A 49 0.03 -5.09 -3.41
C VAL A 49 -0.48 -5.79 -4.67
N ARG A 50 -1.56 -5.28 -5.29
CA ARG A 50 -2.14 -5.89 -6.50
C ARG A 50 -1.16 -5.93 -7.66
N ASP A 51 -0.48 -4.82 -7.94
CA ASP A 51 0.48 -4.71 -9.04
C ASP A 51 1.63 -5.70 -8.84
N PHE A 52 2.11 -5.85 -7.60
CA PHE A 52 3.13 -6.85 -7.26
C PHE A 52 2.65 -8.29 -7.43
N VAL A 53 1.44 -8.63 -6.97
CA VAL A 53 0.89 -9.97 -7.13
C VAL A 53 0.70 -10.31 -8.61
N ILE A 54 0.28 -9.36 -9.46
CA ILE A 54 0.20 -9.57 -10.92
C ILE A 54 1.57 -9.91 -11.51
N ALA A 55 2.62 -9.21 -11.07
CA ALA A 55 3.97 -9.41 -11.58
C ALA A 55 4.59 -10.74 -11.10
N LEU A 56 4.35 -11.11 -9.83
CA LEU A 56 4.89 -12.30 -9.20
C LEU A 56 4.13 -13.58 -9.62
N GLU A 57 2.80 -13.54 -9.56
CA GLU A 57 1.89 -14.65 -9.82
C GLU A 57 1.26 -14.48 -11.21
N GLN A 58 2.10 -14.52 -12.24
CA GLN A 58 1.65 -14.40 -13.64
C GLN A 58 0.56 -15.43 -13.93
N ASP A 59 -0.50 -14.97 -14.61
CA ASP A 59 -1.70 -15.76 -14.89
C ASP A 59 -2.31 -16.45 -13.65
N GLY A 60 -2.22 -15.81 -12.48
CA GLY A 60 -2.82 -16.27 -11.24
C GLY A 60 -1.98 -17.31 -10.49
N GLY A 61 -0.73 -17.50 -10.89
CA GLY A 61 0.18 -18.47 -10.30
C GLY A 61 -0.09 -19.90 -10.77
N LYS A 62 0.69 -20.84 -10.23
CA LYS A 62 0.65 -22.26 -10.65
C LYS A 62 -0.75 -22.88 -10.56
N ASP A 63 -1.49 -22.52 -9.53
CA ASP A 63 -2.84 -23.05 -9.26
C ASP A 63 -3.96 -22.10 -9.73
N GLN A 64 -3.60 -21.02 -10.44
CA GLN A 64 -4.53 -19.98 -10.90
C GLN A 64 -5.43 -19.40 -9.79
N LYS A 65 -4.91 -19.37 -8.54
CA LYS A 65 -5.63 -18.93 -7.34
C LYS A 65 -5.42 -17.43 -7.07
N ASN A 66 -4.40 -16.83 -7.67
CA ASN A 66 -3.90 -15.50 -7.33
C ASN A 66 -4.12 -14.46 -8.43
N HIS A 67 -5.17 -14.62 -9.24
CA HIS A 67 -5.54 -13.55 -10.16
C HIS A 67 -5.92 -12.28 -9.39
N ILE A 68 -5.81 -11.13 -10.05
CA ILE A 68 -6.29 -9.85 -9.52
C ILE A 68 -7.49 -9.40 -10.33
N PHE A 69 -8.60 -9.13 -9.64
CA PHE A 69 -9.81 -8.64 -10.30
C PHE A 69 -9.76 -7.13 -10.56
N VAL A 70 -9.35 -6.35 -9.56
CA VAL A 70 -9.32 -4.89 -9.65
C VAL A 70 -8.01 -4.45 -10.33
N GLN A 71 -8.01 -4.48 -11.66
CA GLN A 71 -6.86 -4.06 -12.48
C GLN A 71 -7.30 -3.37 -13.77
N GLU A 72 -6.41 -2.57 -14.33
CA GLU A 72 -6.58 -1.96 -15.65
C GLU A 72 -6.20 -2.99 -16.73
N LYS A 73 -7.18 -3.44 -17.52
CA LYS A 73 -6.94 -4.31 -18.68
C LYS A 73 -7.64 -3.74 -19.90
N VAL A 74 -6.94 -3.67 -21.01
CA VAL A 74 -7.48 -3.23 -22.30
C VAL A 74 -7.72 -4.44 -23.19
N ASN A 75 -8.71 -4.34 -24.08
CA ASN A 75 -8.89 -5.32 -25.15
C ASN A 75 -7.99 -5.01 -26.36
N ASP A 76 -8.00 -5.88 -27.36
CA ASP A 76 -7.23 -5.73 -28.61
C ASP A 76 -7.55 -4.45 -29.39
N LYS A 77 -8.67 -3.79 -29.08
CA LYS A 77 -9.09 -2.51 -29.66
C LYS A 77 -8.71 -1.30 -28.79
N GLY A 78 -7.87 -1.49 -27.77
CA GLY A 78 -7.43 -0.44 -26.86
C GLY A 78 -8.49 0.07 -25.87
N LYS A 79 -9.66 -0.58 -25.77
CA LYS A 79 -10.73 -0.17 -24.84
C LYS A 79 -10.56 -0.85 -23.49
N LEU A 80 -10.64 -0.06 -22.42
CA LEU A 80 -10.65 -0.55 -21.04
C LEU A 80 -11.81 -1.52 -20.81
N LEU A 81 -11.50 -2.66 -20.21
CA LEU A 81 -12.47 -3.67 -19.82
C LEU A 81 -13.25 -3.22 -18.58
N GLY A 82 -14.55 -3.49 -18.59
CA GLY A 82 -15.41 -3.30 -17.43
C GLY A 82 -15.36 -4.48 -16.47
N ARG A 83 -16.00 -4.33 -15.31
CA ARG A 83 -16.09 -5.36 -14.25
C ARG A 83 -16.57 -6.72 -14.76
N GLY A 84 -17.58 -6.74 -15.63
CA GLY A 84 -18.13 -7.98 -16.19
C GLY A 84 -17.12 -8.70 -17.09
N SER A 85 -16.55 -7.99 -18.05
CA SER A 85 -15.58 -8.55 -18.99
C SER A 85 -14.28 -9.02 -18.30
N LEU A 86 -13.86 -8.34 -17.23
CA LEU A 86 -12.74 -8.79 -16.40
C LEU A 86 -13.07 -10.11 -15.69
N ALA A 87 -14.24 -10.21 -15.06
CA ALA A 87 -14.67 -11.41 -14.35
C ALA A 87 -14.83 -12.60 -15.31
N GLU A 88 -15.46 -12.38 -16.47
CA GLU A 88 -15.59 -13.39 -17.53
C GLU A 88 -14.22 -13.80 -18.09
N GLY A 89 -13.30 -12.86 -18.27
CA GLY A 89 -11.94 -13.15 -18.71
C GLY A 89 -11.17 -14.05 -17.74
N ILE A 90 -11.31 -13.80 -16.42
CA ILE A 90 -10.74 -14.66 -15.38
C ILE A 90 -11.43 -16.03 -15.39
N ALA A 91 -12.76 -16.08 -15.42
CA ALA A 91 -13.50 -17.34 -15.48
C ALA A 91 -13.09 -18.20 -16.69
N LYS A 92 -12.80 -17.56 -17.82
CA LYS A 92 -12.29 -18.22 -19.02
C LYS A 92 -10.86 -18.73 -18.84
N SER A 93 -9.95 -17.94 -18.23
CA SER A 93 -8.56 -18.37 -18.02
C SER A 93 -8.46 -19.59 -17.10
N VAL A 94 -9.41 -19.75 -16.18
CA VAL A 94 -9.47 -20.88 -15.25
C VAL A 94 -10.42 -22.01 -15.68
N GLY A 95 -11.01 -21.91 -16.87
CA GLY A 95 -11.93 -22.95 -17.39
C GLY A 95 -13.23 -23.11 -16.59
N LYS A 96 -13.69 -22.07 -15.88
CA LYS A 96 -14.90 -22.07 -15.04
C LYS A 96 -16.05 -21.26 -15.61
N GLU A 97 -16.10 -21.04 -16.92
CA GLU A 97 -17.13 -20.22 -17.60
C GLU A 97 -18.57 -20.66 -17.28
N LYS A 98 -18.83 -21.97 -17.21
CA LYS A 98 -20.15 -22.50 -16.85
C LYS A 98 -20.53 -22.14 -15.41
N LYS A 99 -19.61 -22.39 -14.46
CA LYS A 99 -19.80 -22.04 -13.04
C LYS A 99 -19.98 -20.54 -12.85
N ALA A 100 -19.24 -19.72 -13.60
CA ALA A 100 -19.34 -18.26 -13.51
C ALA A 100 -20.70 -17.70 -13.95
N LYS A 101 -21.42 -18.38 -14.84
CA LYS A 101 -22.80 -18.00 -15.23
C LYS A 101 -23.80 -18.25 -14.10
N GLU A 102 -23.57 -19.27 -13.29
CA GLU A 102 -24.43 -19.64 -12.16
C GLU A 102 -24.04 -18.86 -10.89
N ASP A 103 -22.74 -18.83 -10.59
CA ASP A 103 -22.18 -18.23 -9.38
C ASP A 103 -20.78 -17.62 -9.67
N MET A 104 -20.80 -16.40 -10.21
CA MET A 104 -19.58 -15.61 -10.41
C MET A 104 -18.87 -15.30 -9.08
N LYS A 105 -19.61 -15.16 -7.98
CA LYS A 105 -19.04 -14.80 -6.67
C LYS A 105 -18.06 -15.87 -6.21
N SER A 106 -18.47 -17.14 -6.27
CA SER A 106 -17.59 -18.26 -5.88
C SER A 106 -16.36 -18.38 -6.77
N VAL A 107 -16.48 -18.16 -8.09
CA VAL A 107 -15.33 -18.18 -9.00
C VAL A 107 -14.31 -17.10 -8.66
N LEU A 108 -14.79 -15.87 -8.39
CA LEU A 108 -13.89 -14.78 -8.01
C LEU A 108 -13.25 -15.01 -6.63
N ILE A 109 -13.98 -15.57 -5.66
CA ILE A 109 -13.41 -15.93 -4.36
C ILE A 109 -12.32 -17.01 -4.53
N GLU A 110 -12.58 -18.07 -5.29
CA GLU A 110 -11.65 -19.17 -5.48
C GLU A 110 -10.36 -18.75 -6.20
N HIS A 111 -10.48 -17.85 -7.19
CA HIS A 111 -9.39 -17.57 -8.13
C HIS A 111 -8.77 -16.16 -8.03
N CYS A 112 -9.36 -15.24 -7.24
CA CYS A 112 -8.83 -13.89 -7.10
C CYS A 112 -8.32 -13.57 -5.69
N PHE A 113 -7.02 -13.31 -5.58
CA PHE A 113 -6.37 -12.96 -4.31
C PHE A 113 -6.92 -11.66 -3.71
N ASP A 114 -7.11 -10.62 -4.52
CA ASP A 114 -7.60 -9.33 -4.02
C ASP A 114 -9.06 -9.39 -3.56
N VAL A 115 -9.87 -10.28 -4.14
CA VAL A 115 -11.24 -10.54 -3.72
C VAL A 115 -11.27 -11.23 -2.35
N ARG A 116 -10.44 -12.27 -2.15
CA ARG A 116 -10.33 -12.95 -0.84
C ARG A 116 -9.81 -12.02 0.25
N THR A 117 -8.87 -11.14 -0.08
CA THR A 117 -8.11 -10.34 0.90
C THR A 117 -8.77 -8.99 1.18
N PHE A 118 -9.13 -8.23 0.14
CA PHE A 118 -9.66 -6.86 0.27
C PHE A 118 -11.18 -6.77 0.04
N GLY A 119 -11.79 -7.84 -0.47
CA GLY A 119 -13.20 -7.86 -0.81
C GLY A 119 -13.50 -7.16 -2.13
N ILE A 120 -14.78 -7.13 -2.47
CA ILE A 120 -15.27 -6.61 -3.74
C ILE A 120 -16.70 -6.10 -3.62
N VAL A 121 -17.00 -5.03 -4.35
CA VAL A 121 -18.37 -4.66 -4.72
C VAL A 121 -18.55 -4.97 -6.20
N TYR A 122 -19.30 -6.03 -6.52
CA TYR A 122 -19.58 -6.44 -7.88
C TYR A 122 -20.94 -5.90 -8.32
N SER A 123 -20.92 -4.85 -9.15
CA SER A 123 -22.10 -4.09 -9.55
C SER A 123 -22.73 -4.54 -10.88
N VAL A 124 -22.25 -5.65 -11.46
CA VAL A 124 -22.82 -6.30 -12.65
C VAL A 124 -23.78 -7.40 -12.21
N LYS A 125 -24.85 -7.67 -12.97
CA LYS A 125 -25.86 -8.68 -12.57
C LYS A 125 -25.28 -10.11 -12.68
N PRO A 126 -25.54 -11.01 -11.69
CA PRO A 126 -26.15 -10.72 -10.39
C PRO A 126 -25.20 -9.90 -9.49
N LYS A 127 -25.73 -8.86 -8.86
CA LYS A 127 -24.94 -7.97 -8.00
C LYS A 127 -24.64 -8.65 -6.68
N PHE A 128 -23.42 -8.50 -6.19
CA PHE A 128 -23.04 -8.96 -4.85
C PHE A 128 -21.93 -8.10 -4.27
N ASN A 129 -21.76 -8.20 -2.96
CA ASN A 129 -20.66 -7.61 -2.23
C ASN A 129 -20.02 -8.68 -1.33
N LEU A 130 -18.74 -8.50 -1.07
CA LEU A 130 -17.95 -9.29 -0.14
C LEU A 130 -17.05 -8.32 0.61
N THR A 131 -17.14 -8.31 1.93
CA THR A 131 -16.22 -7.57 2.78
C THR A 131 -14.94 -8.36 2.92
N GLY A 132 -13.80 -7.75 2.58
CA GLY A 132 -12.50 -8.37 2.78
C GLY A 132 -12.08 -8.38 4.25
N PRO A 133 -11.35 -9.40 4.71
CA PRO A 133 -10.81 -9.46 6.06
C PRO A 133 -9.75 -8.42 6.34
N VAL A 134 -9.02 -7.94 5.32
CA VAL A 134 -7.94 -6.97 5.49
C VAL A 134 -8.43 -5.56 5.22
N GLN A 135 -8.42 -4.73 6.26
CA GLN A 135 -8.79 -3.32 6.19
C GLN A 135 -7.62 -2.45 6.62
N PHE A 136 -7.09 -1.67 5.67
CA PHE A 136 -6.07 -0.67 5.94
C PHE A 136 -6.71 0.64 6.40
N GLY A 137 -6.13 1.26 7.40
CA GLY A 137 -6.37 2.65 7.74
C GLY A 137 -5.68 3.60 6.76
N TRP A 138 -5.96 4.88 6.93
CA TRP A 138 -5.18 5.92 6.27
C TRP A 138 -3.78 5.95 6.87
N ALA A 139 -2.76 6.03 6.01
CA ALA A 139 -1.40 6.25 6.48
C ALA A 139 -1.16 7.74 6.65
N HIS A 140 -0.43 8.09 7.70
CA HIS A 140 -0.06 9.47 7.98
C HIS A 140 1.46 9.57 8.13
N SER A 141 2.04 10.70 7.75
CA SER A 141 3.45 10.93 7.96
C SER A 141 3.77 11.02 9.46
N LEU A 142 4.88 10.44 9.90
CA LEU A 142 5.32 10.47 11.30
C LEU A 142 5.93 11.82 11.71
N HIS A 143 6.04 12.74 10.76
CA HIS A 143 6.56 14.09 10.94
C HIS A 143 5.87 15.06 9.97
N PRO A 144 5.92 16.37 10.23
CA PRO A 144 5.51 17.38 9.26
C PRO A 144 6.38 17.32 8.00
N VAL A 145 5.75 17.54 6.84
CA VAL A 145 6.38 17.45 5.53
C VAL A 145 5.91 18.62 4.67
N ASP A 146 6.86 19.31 4.06
CA ASP A 146 6.59 20.36 3.08
C ASP A 146 6.80 19.85 1.65
N THR A 147 5.91 20.25 0.76
CA THR A 147 6.02 19.97 -0.68
C THR A 147 6.82 21.08 -1.35
N GLN A 148 7.69 20.69 -2.28
CA GLN A 148 8.53 21.60 -3.04
C GLN A 148 8.00 21.70 -4.46
N TYR A 149 7.79 22.92 -4.94
CA TYR A 149 7.39 23.16 -6.33
C TYR A 149 8.64 23.12 -7.22
N VAL A 150 8.67 22.17 -8.15
CA VAL A 150 9.80 21.95 -9.05
C VAL A 150 9.36 22.14 -10.48
N GLN A 151 10.20 22.81 -11.27
CA GLN A 151 10.01 23.01 -12.70
C GLN A 151 11.11 22.28 -13.47
N GLY A 152 10.76 21.68 -14.60
CA GLY A 152 11.72 21.13 -15.53
C GLY A 152 11.33 21.37 -16.97
N THR A 153 12.25 21.08 -17.88
CA THR A 153 12.05 21.25 -19.32
C THR A 153 12.26 19.92 -20.02
N VAL A 154 11.32 19.50 -20.86
CA VAL A 154 11.53 18.39 -21.80
C VAL A 154 12.02 18.95 -23.12
N VAL A 155 13.00 18.29 -23.75
CA VAL A 155 13.65 18.79 -24.99
C VAL A 155 12.68 18.80 -26.17
N MET A 156 11.70 17.88 -26.19
CA MET A 156 10.70 17.82 -27.24
C MET A 156 9.53 18.79 -26.96
N PRO A 157 9.08 19.55 -27.97
CA PRO A 157 7.87 20.34 -27.87
C PRO A 157 6.62 19.45 -27.84
N SER A 158 5.53 19.96 -27.26
CA SER A 158 4.27 19.21 -27.11
C SER A 158 3.52 19.02 -28.43
N MET A 159 3.88 19.76 -29.47
CA MET A 159 3.31 19.71 -30.82
C MET A 159 4.41 19.96 -31.83
N ASP A 160 4.35 19.24 -32.96
CA ASP A 160 5.26 19.44 -34.08
C ASP A 160 5.07 20.84 -34.70
N SER A 161 6.14 21.40 -35.23
CA SER A 161 6.06 22.64 -36.00
C SER A 161 5.47 22.38 -37.37
N THR A 162 4.28 22.94 -37.62
CA THR A 162 3.68 23.01 -38.95
C THR A 162 4.38 24.07 -39.81
N ALA A 163 4.35 23.91 -41.13
CA ALA A 163 5.05 24.75 -42.11
C ALA A 163 4.67 26.25 -42.03
N ASP A 164 3.53 26.59 -41.41
CA ASP A 164 3.01 27.95 -41.24
C ASP A 164 3.48 28.64 -39.94
N GLY A 165 4.44 28.06 -39.20
CA GLY A 165 5.12 28.73 -38.08
C GLY A 165 4.39 28.67 -36.73
N GLU A 166 3.31 27.89 -36.60
CA GLU A 166 2.57 27.71 -35.33
C GLU A 166 3.15 26.61 -34.41
N GLY A 167 4.39 26.20 -34.66
CA GLY A 167 5.12 25.21 -33.86
C GLY A 167 5.87 25.80 -32.67
N LYS A 168 5.80 25.14 -31.50
CA LYS A 168 6.76 25.41 -30.43
C LYS A 168 8.12 24.81 -30.82
N THR A 169 9.12 25.65 -31.07
CA THR A 169 10.50 25.21 -31.34
C THR A 169 11.33 24.98 -30.07
N GLN A 170 10.81 25.43 -28.92
CA GLN A 170 11.40 25.20 -27.60
C GLN A 170 10.70 24.07 -26.85
N GLY A 171 11.50 23.35 -26.06
CA GLY A 171 11.06 22.29 -25.18
C GLY A 171 9.91 22.68 -24.25
N THR A 172 9.04 21.72 -23.91
CA THR A 172 7.88 22.00 -23.05
C THR A 172 8.30 22.07 -21.59
N ILE A 173 7.86 23.10 -20.89
CA ILE A 173 8.06 23.24 -19.44
C ILE A 173 6.98 22.43 -18.74
N TRP A 174 7.37 21.62 -17.75
CA TRP A 174 6.47 20.95 -16.83
C TRP A 174 6.77 21.41 -15.41
N THR A 175 5.75 21.40 -14.58
CA THR A 175 5.85 21.72 -13.17
C THR A 175 5.23 20.59 -12.35
N SER A 176 5.75 20.36 -11.16
CA SER A 176 5.21 19.36 -10.25
C SER A 176 5.63 19.62 -8.82
N TYR A 177 4.76 19.26 -7.89
CA TYR A 177 5.11 19.13 -6.49
C TYR A 177 5.87 17.83 -6.24
N THR A 178 6.90 17.91 -5.40
CA THR A 178 7.66 16.78 -4.90
C THR A 178 7.81 16.85 -3.39
N VAL A 179 7.88 15.69 -2.74
CA VAL A 179 8.23 15.57 -1.32
C VAL A 179 9.67 15.10 -1.26
N PRO A 180 10.60 15.88 -0.66
CA PRO A 180 12.00 15.48 -0.55
C PRO A 180 12.17 14.18 0.24
N PHE A 181 11.51 14.09 1.39
CA PHE A 181 11.52 12.91 2.24
C PHE A 181 10.28 12.88 3.14
N ALA A 182 9.62 11.73 3.22
CA ALA A 182 8.55 11.50 4.19
C ALA A 182 8.50 10.04 4.63
N VAL A 183 8.18 9.82 5.89
CA VAL A 183 7.96 8.49 6.48
C VAL A 183 6.50 8.35 6.87
N PHE A 184 5.82 7.33 6.37
CA PHE A 184 4.42 7.03 6.65
C PHE A 184 4.29 5.80 7.52
N ALA A 185 3.37 5.83 8.49
CA ALA A 185 2.92 4.67 9.23
C ALA A 185 1.47 4.33 8.85
N MET A 186 1.21 3.06 8.54
CA MET A 186 -0.09 2.58 8.09
C MET A 186 -0.59 1.43 8.96
N PRO A 187 -1.64 1.63 9.75
CA PRO A 187 -2.28 0.53 10.46
C PRO A 187 -3.17 -0.28 9.51
N ALA A 188 -3.27 -1.57 9.77
CA ALA A 188 -4.25 -2.45 9.15
C ALA A 188 -4.75 -3.49 10.14
N VAL A 189 -5.96 -4.00 9.90
CA VAL A 189 -6.56 -5.08 10.69
C VAL A 189 -6.89 -6.25 9.76
N ILE A 190 -6.59 -7.46 10.22
CA ILE A 190 -7.05 -8.72 9.65
C ILE A 190 -8.14 -9.28 10.56
N ASN A 191 -9.34 -9.44 10.04
CA ASN A 191 -10.47 -10.00 10.79
C ASN A 191 -10.71 -11.47 10.44
N ALA A 192 -10.52 -12.38 11.40
CA ALA A 192 -10.69 -13.82 11.19
C ALA A 192 -12.12 -14.21 10.78
N LYS A 193 -13.16 -13.55 11.32
CA LYS A 193 -14.55 -13.84 10.98
C LYS A 193 -14.92 -13.42 9.56
N ALA A 194 -14.42 -12.27 9.11
CA ALA A 194 -14.54 -11.88 7.72
C ALA A 194 -13.79 -12.85 6.78
N ALA A 195 -12.66 -13.40 7.24
CA ALA A 195 -11.88 -14.37 6.46
C ALA A 195 -12.59 -15.72 6.28
N GLU A 196 -13.36 -16.18 7.29
CA GLU A 196 -14.22 -17.36 7.15
C GLU A 196 -15.22 -17.21 5.99
N HIS A 197 -15.71 -15.99 5.75
CA HIS A 197 -16.62 -15.69 4.64
C HIS A 197 -15.93 -15.43 3.31
N SER A 198 -14.74 -14.82 3.32
CA SER A 198 -13.99 -14.51 2.10
C SER A 198 -13.12 -15.67 1.60
N GLY A 199 -12.89 -16.68 2.44
CA GLY A 199 -12.00 -17.80 2.14
C GLY A 199 -10.51 -17.44 2.19
N MET A 200 -10.13 -16.30 2.81
CA MET A 200 -8.72 -15.93 2.95
C MET A 200 -7.97 -16.96 3.79
N THR A 201 -6.85 -17.43 3.25
CA THR A 201 -6.01 -18.47 3.84
C THR A 201 -4.74 -17.87 4.47
N ALA A 202 -4.01 -18.67 5.26
CA ALA A 202 -2.71 -18.26 5.79
C ALA A 202 -1.70 -18.00 4.66
N GLU A 203 -1.78 -18.72 3.54
CA GLU A 203 -0.95 -18.46 2.35
C GLU A 203 -1.24 -17.08 1.75
N ASP A 204 -2.52 -16.67 1.70
CA ASP A 204 -2.89 -15.33 1.25
C ASP A 204 -2.33 -14.26 2.20
N GLN A 205 -2.32 -14.52 3.51
CA GLN A 205 -1.72 -13.63 4.51
C GLN A 205 -0.21 -13.47 4.27
N GLU A 206 0.52 -14.56 4.06
CA GLU A 206 1.96 -14.49 3.79
C GLU A 206 2.26 -13.78 2.46
N LEU A 207 1.45 -14.03 1.42
CA LEU A 207 1.55 -13.30 0.15
C LEU A 207 1.27 -11.81 0.32
N LEU A 208 0.31 -11.43 1.15
CA LEU A 208 0.02 -10.03 1.48
C LEU A 208 1.21 -9.37 2.18
N LEU A 209 1.78 -9.98 3.22
CA LEU A 209 2.92 -9.43 3.96
C LEU A 209 4.13 -9.23 3.05
N ARG A 210 4.41 -10.23 2.21
CA ARG A 210 5.45 -10.14 1.18
C ARG A 210 5.17 -9.02 0.19
N ALA A 211 3.93 -8.90 -0.29
CA ALA A 211 3.52 -7.88 -1.26
C ALA A 211 3.56 -6.46 -0.68
N LEU A 212 3.29 -6.26 0.62
CA LEU A 212 3.49 -4.97 1.27
C LEU A 212 4.96 -4.54 1.19
N TRP A 213 5.86 -5.47 1.48
CA TRP A 213 7.29 -5.23 1.47
C TRP A 213 7.86 -5.07 0.06
N GLN A 214 7.88 -6.16 -0.71
CA GLN A 214 8.49 -6.21 -2.04
C GLN A 214 7.67 -5.44 -3.08
N GLY A 215 6.35 -5.31 -2.93
CA GLY A 215 5.53 -4.50 -3.83
C GLY A 215 5.82 -3.01 -3.73
N THR A 216 6.14 -2.52 -2.53
CA THR A 216 6.63 -1.14 -2.35
C THR A 216 7.95 -0.91 -3.09
N GLN A 217 8.84 -1.90 -3.10
CA GLN A 217 10.11 -1.82 -3.83
C GLN A 217 9.91 -1.91 -5.35
N HIS A 218 8.99 -2.77 -5.80
CA HIS A 218 8.70 -3.02 -7.20
C HIS A 218 8.07 -1.83 -7.91
N ARG A 219 7.11 -1.15 -7.27
CA ARG A 219 6.30 -0.12 -7.92
C ARG A 219 6.95 1.27 -7.92
N GLN A 220 7.96 1.44 -8.77
CA GLN A 220 8.65 2.71 -8.97
C GLN A 220 8.09 3.48 -10.16
N ALA A 221 7.86 4.77 -9.97
CA ALA A 221 7.55 5.69 -11.06
C ALA A 221 8.08 7.09 -10.70
N ARG A 222 8.52 7.85 -11.69
CA ARG A 222 9.14 9.18 -11.51
C ARG A 222 8.34 10.08 -10.54
N GLY A 223 7.03 10.18 -10.73
CA GLY A 223 6.17 11.05 -9.92
C GLY A 223 5.89 10.54 -8.50
N ARG A 224 6.12 9.25 -8.23
CA ARG A 224 5.89 8.59 -6.93
C ARG A 224 7.09 8.70 -5.99
N GLY A 225 8.26 9.03 -6.53
CA GLY A 225 9.52 9.03 -5.78
C GLY A 225 10.03 7.62 -5.49
N GLN A 226 11.23 7.56 -4.93
CA GLN A 226 11.84 6.32 -4.47
C GLN A 226 11.20 5.90 -3.14
N GLN A 227 10.44 4.82 -3.17
CA GLN A 227 9.81 4.26 -1.98
C GLN A 227 10.61 3.10 -1.40
N GLN A 228 10.67 3.02 -0.08
CA GLN A 228 11.33 1.92 0.64
C GLN A 228 10.46 1.46 1.81
N PRO A 229 10.19 0.14 1.95
CA PRO A 229 9.64 -0.40 3.19
C PRO A 229 10.69 -0.29 4.30
N LEU A 230 10.27 0.13 5.49
CA LEU A 230 11.17 0.36 6.62
C LEU A 230 10.92 -0.64 7.74
N ILE A 231 9.67 -0.74 8.19
CA ILE A 231 9.27 -1.64 9.27
C ILE A 231 7.92 -2.24 8.90
N LEU A 232 7.77 -3.54 9.06
CA LEU A 232 6.49 -4.23 8.96
C LEU A 232 6.32 -5.03 10.25
N ILE A 233 5.25 -4.76 10.99
CA ILE A 233 4.89 -5.49 12.20
C ILE A 233 3.60 -6.23 11.90
N HIS A 234 3.53 -7.50 12.29
CA HIS A 234 2.34 -8.31 12.21
C HIS A 234 2.12 -9.03 13.55
N ILE A 235 0.99 -8.74 14.20
CA ILE A 235 0.60 -9.33 15.48
C ILE A 235 -0.69 -10.12 15.26
N GLU A 236 -0.64 -11.42 15.54
CA GLU A 236 -1.77 -12.34 15.49
C GLU A 236 -2.26 -12.63 16.91
N TYR A 237 -3.58 -12.64 17.09
CA TYR A 237 -4.22 -12.84 18.39
C TYR A 237 -4.89 -14.21 18.50
N SER A 238 -4.78 -14.82 19.67
CA SER A 238 -5.43 -16.10 19.98
C SER A 238 -6.96 -15.97 20.06
N ASP A 239 -7.45 -14.80 20.47
CA ASP A 239 -8.88 -14.47 20.50
C ASP A 239 -9.26 -13.68 19.24
N PRO A 240 -10.21 -14.18 18.41
CA PRO A 240 -10.62 -13.50 17.18
C PRO A 240 -11.30 -12.14 17.39
N PHE A 241 -11.74 -11.83 18.62
CA PHE A 241 -12.39 -10.57 18.97
C PHE A 241 -11.49 -9.59 19.73
N TYR A 242 -10.23 -9.96 19.97
CA TYR A 242 -9.26 -9.12 20.66
C TYR A 242 -8.39 -8.32 19.67
N ARG A 243 -7.98 -7.12 20.09
CA ARG A 243 -6.96 -6.29 19.44
C ARG A 243 -6.34 -5.35 20.45
N ILE A 244 -5.08 -4.96 20.22
CA ILE A 244 -4.41 -3.90 20.99
C ILE A 244 -4.98 -2.54 20.55
N GLY A 245 -5.10 -2.33 19.24
CA GLY A 245 -5.56 -1.06 18.66
C GLY A 245 -4.46 0.00 18.61
N TYR A 246 -4.52 0.85 17.58
CA TYR A 246 -3.66 2.03 17.44
C TYR A 246 -2.16 1.74 17.60
N LEU A 247 -1.66 0.70 16.90
CA LEU A 247 -0.24 0.33 16.97
C LEU A 247 0.69 1.48 16.56
N GLU A 248 0.21 2.35 15.67
CA GLU A 248 0.88 3.57 15.24
C GLU A 248 1.15 4.57 16.37
N ASP A 249 0.33 4.59 17.44
CA ASP A 249 0.51 5.47 18.61
C ASP A 249 1.56 4.92 19.60
N LEU A 250 1.97 3.66 19.40
CA LEU A 250 2.96 2.96 20.22
C LEU A 250 4.38 3.03 19.62
N ILE A 251 4.53 3.61 18.43
CA ILE A 251 5.83 3.89 17.82
C ILE A 251 6.06 5.38 17.75
N THR A 252 7.32 5.80 17.91
CA THR A 252 7.70 7.20 17.71
C THR A 252 8.95 7.29 16.84
N MET A 253 9.10 8.44 16.19
CA MET A 253 10.31 8.74 15.42
C MET A 253 11.17 9.73 16.21
N SER A 254 12.48 9.47 16.21
CA SER A 254 13.50 10.31 16.83
C SER A 254 14.46 10.83 15.75
N PRO A 255 14.93 12.09 15.82
CA PRO A 255 14.51 13.14 16.77
C PRO A 255 13.02 13.47 16.67
N ASP A 256 12.44 14.11 17.69
CA ASP A 256 11.04 14.50 17.61
C ASP A 256 10.85 15.76 16.71
N THR A 257 9.59 16.11 16.47
CA THR A 257 9.25 17.28 15.64
C THR A 257 9.80 18.59 16.21
N THR A 258 9.87 18.71 17.54
CA THR A 258 10.39 19.90 18.21
C THR A 258 11.89 20.06 17.96
N ALA A 259 12.64 18.95 18.05
CA ALA A 259 14.07 18.92 17.79
C ALA A 259 14.40 19.28 16.33
N TRP A 260 13.65 18.76 15.35
CA TRP A 260 13.85 19.15 13.94
C TRP A 260 13.56 20.64 13.70
N LYS A 261 12.47 21.16 14.30
CA LYS A 261 12.13 22.59 14.20
C LYS A 261 13.22 23.46 14.81
N ALA A 262 13.72 23.10 16.00
CA ALA A 262 14.79 23.84 16.67
C ALA A 262 16.12 23.81 15.89
N ALA A 263 16.45 22.67 15.25
CA ALA A 263 17.64 22.53 14.42
C ALA A 263 17.52 23.21 13.04
N GLY A 264 16.31 23.62 12.64
CA GLY A 264 16.04 24.17 11.30
C GLY A 264 16.28 23.17 10.17
N LYS A 265 16.32 21.86 10.47
CA LYS A 265 16.63 20.79 9.51
C LYS A 265 15.63 19.66 9.66
N LEU A 266 14.75 19.52 8.66
CA LEU A 266 13.87 18.36 8.51
C LEU A 266 14.67 17.13 8.06
N PRO A 267 14.22 15.91 8.41
CA PRO A 267 14.89 14.69 7.96
C PRO A 267 14.84 14.60 6.43
N SER A 268 15.97 14.25 5.81
CA SER A 268 16.09 14.09 4.35
C SER A 268 16.60 12.71 3.93
N SER A 269 16.92 11.86 4.91
CA SER A 269 17.43 10.51 4.72
C SER A 269 17.09 9.61 5.89
N LEU A 270 17.26 8.29 5.69
CA LEU A 270 17.10 7.29 6.75
C LEU A 270 18.12 7.43 7.88
N GLN A 271 19.27 8.08 7.64
CA GLN A 271 20.29 8.29 8.66
C GLN A 271 19.93 9.39 9.65
N ASP A 272 19.02 10.30 9.26
CA ASP A 272 18.55 11.39 10.12
C ASP A 272 17.45 10.94 11.10
N ILE A 273 17.01 9.68 11.04
CA ILE A 273 15.88 9.16 11.81
C ILE A 273 16.19 7.83 12.51
N ALA A 274 15.52 7.62 13.63
CA ALA A 274 15.43 6.36 14.34
C ALA A 274 13.98 6.11 14.77
N PHE A 275 13.59 4.85 14.93
CA PHE A 275 12.27 4.46 15.42
C PHE A 275 12.38 3.93 16.84
N ASP A 276 11.57 4.45 17.76
CA ASP A 276 11.44 3.88 19.09
C ASP A 276 10.20 2.98 19.15
N LEU A 277 10.47 1.70 19.36
CA LEU A 277 9.48 0.62 19.45
C LEU A 277 9.28 0.16 20.91
N THR A 278 9.94 0.79 21.89
CA THR A 278 9.93 0.34 23.29
C THR A 278 8.51 0.23 23.85
N ARG A 279 7.64 1.21 23.57
CA ARG A 279 6.23 1.21 24.02
C ARG A 279 5.42 0.09 23.37
N LEU A 280 5.62 -0.14 22.08
CA LEU A 280 5.01 -1.25 21.35
C LEU A 280 5.44 -2.60 21.94
N LEU A 281 6.75 -2.80 22.15
CA LEU A 281 7.29 -4.04 22.69
C LEU A 281 6.81 -4.30 24.13
N ALA A 282 6.70 -3.25 24.95
CA ALA A 282 6.12 -3.35 26.28
C ALA A 282 4.64 -3.79 26.23
N ALA A 283 3.84 -3.22 25.31
CA ALA A 283 2.44 -3.63 25.13
C ALA A 283 2.33 -5.09 24.64
N VAL A 284 3.21 -5.52 23.74
CA VAL A 284 3.29 -6.92 23.27
C VAL A 284 3.65 -7.86 24.43
N ALA A 285 4.61 -7.49 25.27
CA ALA A 285 5.01 -8.29 26.43
C ALA A 285 3.89 -8.37 27.48
N GLU A 286 3.20 -7.26 27.76
CA GLU A 286 2.09 -7.21 28.72
C GLU A 286 0.91 -8.10 28.29
N LYS A 287 0.67 -8.23 26.98
CA LYS A 287 -0.46 -8.96 26.41
C LYS A 287 -0.06 -10.30 25.76
N GLN A 288 1.08 -10.85 26.14
CA GLN A 288 1.64 -12.06 25.54
C GLN A 288 0.68 -13.27 25.62
N ASP A 289 -0.15 -13.34 26.66
CA ASP A 289 -1.17 -14.39 26.84
C ASP A 289 -2.25 -14.38 25.73
N LYS A 290 -2.47 -13.24 25.09
CA LYS A 290 -3.47 -13.05 24.02
C LYS A 290 -2.86 -13.06 22.62
N ILE A 291 -1.54 -13.03 22.52
CA ILE A 291 -0.81 -12.97 21.25
C ILE A 291 -0.44 -14.39 20.84
N ALA A 292 -0.99 -14.84 19.71
CA ALA A 292 -0.63 -16.11 19.11
C ALA A 292 0.75 -16.03 18.44
N GLN A 293 1.04 -14.91 17.78
CA GLN A 293 2.32 -14.68 17.10
C GLN A 293 2.60 -13.19 16.96
N CYS A 294 3.87 -12.78 17.12
CA CYS A 294 4.33 -11.44 16.76
C CYS A 294 5.55 -11.57 15.84
N ARG A 295 5.52 -10.86 14.71
CA ARG A 295 6.55 -10.88 13.67
C ARG A 295 6.91 -9.46 13.25
N ILE A 296 8.20 -9.18 13.17
CA ILE A 296 8.73 -7.87 12.78
C ILE A 296 9.74 -8.06 11.64
N TRP A 297 9.57 -7.32 10.56
CA TRP A 297 10.56 -7.16 9.49
C TRP A 297 11.08 -5.74 9.54
N ALA A 298 12.40 -5.57 9.53
CA ALA A 298 13.04 -4.27 9.60
C ALA A 298 14.09 -4.13 8.48
N HIS A 299 14.11 -2.96 7.84
CA HIS A 299 15.10 -2.65 6.81
C HIS A 299 16.48 -2.49 7.47
N PRO A 300 17.57 -3.07 6.93
CA PRO A 300 18.88 -3.06 7.61
C PRO A 300 19.45 -1.66 7.87
N GLY A 301 19.03 -0.68 7.09
CA GLY A 301 19.43 0.72 7.23
C GLY A 301 18.62 1.55 8.22
N VAL A 302 17.63 0.99 8.93
CA VAL A 302 16.89 1.73 9.97
C VAL A 302 17.50 1.53 11.35
N THR A 303 17.58 2.61 12.11
CA THR A 303 17.96 2.55 13.53
C THR A 303 16.71 2.35 14.37
N ILE A 304 16.73 1.36 15.26
CA ILE A 304 15.60 0.98 16.12
C ILE A 304 16.01 1.00 17.59
N SER A 305 15.23 1.69 18.42
CA SER A 305 15.28 1.59 19.88
C SER A 305 14.27 0.56 20.37
N GLY A 306 14.73 -0.35 21.24
CA GLY A 306 13.97 -1.52 21.69
C GLY A 306 14.54 -2.82 21.12
N ASP A 307 14.60 -3.88 21.93
CA ASP A 307 15.15 -5.17 21.51
C ASP A 307 14.15 -5.92 20.63
N ILE A 308 14.23 -5.78 19.30
CA ILE A 308 13.33 -6.50 18.39
C ILE A 308 13.82 -7.92 18.04
N ALA A 309 14.99 -8.34 18.52
CA ALA A 309 15.62 -9.60 18.09
C ALA A 309 14.72 -10.85 18.29
N PRO A 310 13.92 -10.97 19.37
CA PRO A 310 13.02 -12.11 19.55
C PRO A 310 11.92 -12.24 18.50
N TRP A 311 11.56 -11.14 17.84
CA TRP A 311 10.44 -11.07 16.89
C TRP A 311 10.88 -10.90 15.43
N LEU A 312 12.17 -10.65 15.22
CA LEU A 312 12.74 -10.33 13.92
C LEU A 312 12.61 -11.51 12.95
N GLN A 313 12.10 -11.22 11.75
CA GLN A 313 11.94 -12.17 10.66
C GLN A 313 12.95 -11.88 9.54
N PRO A 314 13.39 -12.91 8.79
CA PRO A 314 14.18 -12.69 7.59
C PRO A 314 13.36 -11.93 6.53
N LEU A 315 14.02 -11.03 5.81
CA LEU A 315 13.44 -10.40 4.63
C LEU A 315 13.33 -11.40 3.48
N TRP A 316 12.33 -11.24 2.63
CA TRP A 316 12.09 -12.05 1.43
C TRP A 316 13.11 -11.81 0.32
#